data_AF-A0A7J7KIC0-F1
#
_entry.id   AF-A0A7J7KIC0-F1
#
_cell.length_a   1.000
_cell.length_b   1.000
_cell.length_c   1.000
_cell.angle_alpha   90.00
_cell.angle_beta   90.00
_cell.angle_gamma   90.00
#
_symmetry.space_group_name_H-M   'P 1'
#
loop_
_entity.id
_entity.type
_entity.pdbx_description
1 polymer ?
#
loop_
_entity_poly.entity_id
_entity_poly.type
_entity_poly.pdbx_seq_one_letter_code
_entity_poly.pdbx_strand_id
1 'polypeptide(L)'
;MNYTCEKVLHSKYRFYLSFENSLCKDYITEKFWARLASDSYLLPVAIGGLSQQEYDDVAPPNSYIHAYNFTSLDHLGRYLKMLMTNDTAYNRYHEWRASYRVETSGSIRMRWTLRSWKFKFMFLVLIGGGILLYRRLKVLLQPAQIEPQLSHDSLRLLPPAGAKLSSHPRVIYGATIPSGLWKVFEFSSCQVSDCIMQASTSFEYIEKADVILFKHKPNLIYPAVPWSIRQHQYWVLITKESPNKPFDTWSHDVNGIFNFTITYRRDSFISNPYGKAKKLPAKLASKSTYNYASGKTKGAYVYVSNCHSYKYDRLRVIQYLRRYIQIDIFGSCVGKHPCNWLDVGCEKRKQTQYRFYLSFENSLCKDYITEKFWLRLQLSTHLLPVAIGGLSQQEYDDVAPPNSYIHAYNFTSLDHLGRYLKMLMTNDTAYNRYHEWRANYRVETSGSMYKETACKLCELAHTETKIPAQNNLDSWYSPRTTCRSHSMLPASGFSLFHEIKNSLLV
;
A
#
# COMPACT_ATOMS: atom_id res chain seq x y z
N MET A 1 -10.68 -21.90 6.41
CA MET A 1 -11.56 -21.45 7.50
C MET A 1 -12.04 -22.69 8.24
N ASN A 2 -11.83 -22.75 9.56
CA ASN A 2 -12.29 -23.88 10.37
C ASN A 2 -13.80 -23.70 10.62
N TYR A 3 -14.62 -24.25 9.72
CA TYR A 3 -16.09 -24.09 9.66
C TYR A 3 -16.80 -24.40 11.00
N THR A 4 -16.15 -25.15 11.89
CA THR A 4 -16.66 -25.57 13.19
C THR A 4 -16.74 -24.42 14.21
N CYS A 5 -15.77 -23.50 14.25
CA CYS A 5 -15.77 -22.42 15.25
C CYS A 5 -16.80 -21.33 14.92
N GLU A 6 -16.95 -21.01 13.63
CA GLU A 6 -17.91 -20.00 13.15
C GLU A 6 -19.36 -20.48 13.35
N LYS A 7 -19.64 -21.78 13.11
CA LYS A 7 -20.95 -22.38 13.41
C LYS A 7 -21.30 -22.32 14.91
N VAL A 8 -20.36 -22.60 15.80
CA VAL A 8 -20.56 -22.57 17.27
C VAL A 8 -20.79 -21.15 17.79
N LEU A 9 -20.11 -20.15 17.21
CA LEU A 9 -20.34 -18.75 17.58
C LEU A 9 -21.72 -18.29 17.09
N HIS A 10 -22.08 -18.61 15.85
CA HIS A 10 -23.30 -18.10 15.22
C HIS A 10 -24.58 -18.71 15.78
N SER A 11 -24.56 -19.96 16.27
CA SER A 11 -25.74 -20.60 16.87
C SER A 11 -26.27 -19.87 18.12
N LYS A 12 -25.51 -18.92 18.68
CA LYS A 12 -25.88 -18.15 19.87
C LYS A 12 -26.57 -16.82 19.57
N TYR A 13 -26.62 -16.40 18.31
CA TYR A 13 -27.11 -15.08 17.92
C TYR A 13 -28.23 -15.19 16.88
N ARG A 14 -29.12 -14.19 16.87
CA ARG A 14 -30.16 -14.02 15.84
C ARG A 14 -29.77 -13.04 14.75
N PHE A 15 -28.95 -12.05 15.08
CA PHE A 15 -28.58 -10.99 14.15
C PHE A 15 -27.09 -10.96 13.93
N TYR A 16 -26.70 -10.50 12.75
CA TYR A 16 -25.33 -10.14 12.43
C TYR A 16 -25.31 -8.70 11.94
N LEU A 17 -24.48 -7.85 12.55
CA LEU A 17 -24.31 -6.48 12.09
C LEU A 17 -23.42 -6.48 10.85
N SER A 18 -24.05 -6.48 9.68
CA SER A 18 -23.39 -6.43 8.37
C SER A 18 -23.05 -4.98 8.00
N PHE A 19 -22.26 -4.33 8.85
CA PHE A 19 -21.90 -2.94 8.65
C PHE A 19 -20.63 -2.84 7.83
N GLU A 20 -20.74 -2.12 6.72
CA GLU A 20 -19.62 -1.92 5.83
C GLU A 20 -18.69 -0.81 6.31
N ASN A 21 -17.44 -0.92 5.91
CA ASN A 21 -16.38 -0.01 6.35
C ASN A 21 -16.59 1.43 5.86
N SER A 22 -17.56 1.66 4.97
CA SER A 22 -17.93 2.94 4.38
C SER A 22 -19.35 2.83 3.82
N LEU A 23 -20.03 3.96 3.65
CA LEU A 23 -21.33 4.03 2.96
C LEU A 23 -21.06 4.45 1.50
N CYS A 24 -21.23 3.54 0.55
CA CYS A 24 -20.85 3.70 -0.85
C CYS A 24 -21.83 2.95 -1.75
N LYS A 25 -22.06 3.49 -2.96
CA LYS A 25 -22.96 2.86 -3.93
C LYS A 25 -22.42 1.47 -4.32
N ASP A 26 -23.30 0.47 -4.34
CA ASP A 26 -23.04 -0.93 -4.69
C ASP A 26 -22.02 -1.62 -3.74
N TYR A 27 -21.71 -1.01 -2.59
CA TYR A 27 -20.73 -1.52 -1.63
C TYR A 27 -21.38 -2.51 -0.66
N ILE A 28 -21.69 -3.71 -1.17
CA ILE A 28 -22.26 -4.83 -0.42
C ILE A 28 -21.25 -5.98 -0.47
N THR A 29 -20.55 -6.24 0.64
CA THR A 29 -19.37 -7.13 0.66
C THR A 29 -19.67 -8.50 1.27
N GLU A 30 -18.61 -9.28 1.53
CA GLU A 30 -18.71 -10.57 2.21
C GLU A 30 -19.39 -10.48 3.58
N LYS A 31 -19.37 -9.32 4.25
CA LYS A 31 -20.07 -9.14 5.54
C LYS A 31 -21.57 -9.40 5.42
N PHE A 32 -22.16 -9.01 4.28
CA PHE A 32 -23.56 -9.24 3.97
C PHE A 32 -23.77 -10.65 3.39
N TRP A 33 -23.04 -10.96 2.31
CA TRP A 33 -23.25 -12.18 1.54
C TRP A 33 -22.91 -13.46 2.29
N ALA A 34 -21.86 -13.45 3.12
CA ALA A 34 -21.46 -14.64 3.86
C ALA A 34 -22.54 -15.09 4.87
N ARG A 35 -23.45 -14.21 5.29
CA ARG A 35 -24.54 -14.60 6.19
C ARG A 35 -25.70 -15.25 5.44
N LEU A 36 -26.09 -14.67 4.31
CA LEU A 36 -27.14 -15.24 3.46
C LEU A 36 -26.72 -16.60 2.87
N ALA A 37 -25.45 -16.73 2.47
CA ALA A 37 -24.88 -17.97 1.92
C ALA A 37 -24.58 -19.05 2.97
N SER A 38 -24.72 -18.76 4.28
CA SER A 38 -24.43 -19.71 5.35
C SER A 38 -25.69 -20.38 5.90
N ASP A 39 -25.53 -21.60 6.43
CA ASP A 39 -26.56 -22.33 7.20
C ASP A 39 -26.71 -21.79 8.64
N SER A 40 -26.14 -20.62 8.95
CA SER A 40 -26.14 -20.11 10.33
C SER A 40 -27.44 -19.39 10.72
N TYR A 41 -28.38 -19.23 9.78
CA TYR A 41 -29.68 -18.56 9.95
C TYR A 41 -29.61 -17.19 10.64
N LEU A 42 -28.47 -16.51 10.62
CA LEU A 42 -28.32 -15.16 11.13
C LEU A 42 -29.00 -14.17 10.18
N LEU A 43 -29.81 -13.28 10.73
CA LEU A 43 -30.43 -12.18 10.00
C LEU A 43 -29.47 -10.99 9.91
N PRO A 44 -28.97 -10.62 8.72
CA PRO A 44 -28.10 -9.45 8.58
C PRO A 44 -28.87 -8.13 8.82
N VAL A 45 -28.31 -7.29 9.68
CA VAL A 45 -28.66 -5.87 9.82
C VAL A 45 -27.62 -5.08 9.04
N ALA A 46 -28.01 -4.51 7.92
CA ALA A 46 -27.08 -4.01 6.90
C ALA A 46 -27.03 -2.48 6.84
N ILE A 47 -25.81 -1.97 6.69
CA ILE A 47 -25.50 -0.61 6.20
C ILE A 47 -24.25 -0.71 5.32
N GLY A 48 -24.24 -0.04 4.17
CA GLY A 48 -23.13 -0.13 3.22
C GLY A 48 -23.47 0.47 1.87
N GLY A 49 -24.46 -0.10 1.18
CA GLY A 49 -25.11 0.56 0.03
C GLY A 49 -25.68 1.93 0.43
N LEU A 50 -25.82 2.86 -0.52
CA LEU A 50 -26.33 4.22 -0.23
C LEU A 50 -27.85 4.26 -0.05
N SER A 51 -28.55 3.19 -0.42
CA SER A 51 -30.00 3.07 -0.32
C SER A 51 -30.42 1.62 -0.11
N GLN A 52 -31.64 1.43 0.40
CA GLN A 52 -32.25 0.09 0.49
C GLN A 52 -32.38 -0.56 -0.89
N GLN A 53 -32.69 0.23 -1.92
CA GLN A 53 -32.87 -0.26 -3.29
C GLN A 53 -31.66 -1.07 -3.79
N GLU A 54 -30.44 -0.65 -3.45
CA GLU A 54 -29.22 -1.36 -3.86
C GLU A 54 -29.13 -2.78 -3.29
N TYR A 55 -29.69 -3.00 -2.10
CA TYR A 55 -29.79 -4.33 -1.52
C TYR A 55 -30.98 -5.10 -2.10
N ASP A 56 -32.11 -4.43 -2.33
CA ASP A 56 -33.30 -5.05 -2.94
C ASP A 56 -33.04 -5.53 -4.39
N ASP A 57 -32.14 -4.86 -5.12
CA ASP A 57 -31.76 -5.23 -6.50
C ASP A 57 -30.96 -6.54 -6.58
N VAL A 58 -30.31 -6.96 -5.48
CA VAL A 58 -29.35 -8.08 -5.48
C VAL A 58 -29.66 -9.16 -4.47
N ALA A 59 -30.28 -8.83 -3.35
CA ALA A 59 -30.57 -9.76 -2.26
C ALA A 59 -31.95 -10.41 -2.45
N PRO A 60 -32.15 -11.64 -1.93
CA PRO A 60 -33.48 -12.21 -1.88
C PRO A 60 -34.45 -11.29 -1.12
N PRO A 61 -35.71 -11.20 -1.53
CA PRO A 61 -36.68 -10.31 -0.89
C PRO A 61 -36.84 -10.68 0.58
N ASN A 62 -36.99 -9.66 1.43
CA ASN A 62 -37.17 -9.81 2.88
C ASN A 62 -36.06 -10.65 3.55
N SER A 63 -34.81 -10.59 3.08
CA SER A 63 -33.70 -11.40 3.63
C SER A 63 -32.79 -10.68 4.62
N TYR A 64 -33.02 -9.37 4.85
CA TYR A 64 -32.15 -8.52 5.65
C TYR A 64 -32.93 -7.34 6.26
N ILE A 65 -32.35 -6.69 7.25
CA ILE A 65 -32.86 -5.45 7.86
C ILE A 65 -31.97 -4.29 7.42
N HIS A 66 -32.50 -3.33 6.68
CA HIS A 66 -31.77 -2.11 6.33
C HIS A 66 -31.84 -1.10 7.48
N ALA A 67 -30.70 -0.74 8.08
CA ALA A 67 -30.71 0.05 9.31
C ALA A 67 -31.24 1.49 9.12
N TYR A 68 -31.12 2.05 7.91
CA TYR A 68 -31.61 3.41 7.60
C TYR A 68 -33.13 3.50 7.40
N ASN A 69 -33.85 2.38 7.44
CA ASN A 69 -35.31 2.40 7.40
C ASN A 69 -35.93 2.84 8.73
N PHE A 70 -35.11 2.96 9.77
CA PHE A 70 -35.53 3.34 11.10
C PHE A 70 -35.21 4.82 11.33
N THR A 71 -36.17 5.54 11.89
CA THR A 71 -36.06 6.97 12.21
C THR A 71 -34.98 7.29 13.24
N SER A 72 -34.52 6.30 14.02
CA SER A 72 -33.41 6.44 14.97
C SER A 72 -32.80 5.07 15.33
N LEU A 73 -31.60 5.09 15.93
CA LEU A 73 -30.98 3.87 16.47
C LEU A 73 -31.79 3.24 17.62
N ASP A 74 -32.50 4.06 18.40
CA ASP A 74 -33.44 3.56 19.41
C ASP A 74 -34.61 2.79 18.77
N HIS A 75 -35.16 3.32 17.68
CA HIS A 75 -36.23 2.65 16.93
C HIS A 75 -35.73 1.31 16.36
N LEU A 76 -34.54 1.28 15.74
CA LEU A 76 -33.91 0.02 15.30
C LEU A 76 -33.70 -0.94 16.47
N GLY A 77 -33.17 -0.46 17.60
CA GLY A 77 -32.94 -1.27 18.80
C GLY A 77 -34.22 -1.91 19.35
N ARG A 78 -35.33 -1.14 19.41
CA ARG A 78 -36.64 -1.66 19.80
C ARG A 78 -37.19 -2.70 18.83
N TYR A 79 -37.00 -2.49 17.53
CA TYR A 79 -37.41 -3.45 16.50
C TYR A 79 -36.62 -4.77 16.59
N LEU A 80 -35.30 -4.70 16.76
CA LEU A 80 -34.47 -5.89 16.97
C LEU A 80 -34.86 -6.64 18.25
N LYS A 81 -35.15 -5.91 19.34
CA LYS A 81 -35.62 -6.51 20.60
C LYS A 81 -36.95 -7.24 20.43
N MET A 82 -37.89 -6.70 19.64
CA MET A 82 -39.15 -7.37 19.31
C MET A 82 -38.90 -8.68 18.53
N LEU A 83 -38.00 -8.67 17.54
CA LEU A 83 -37.63 -9.86 16.77
C LEU A 83 -36.88 -10.92 17.61
N MET A 84 -36.21 -10.54 18.70
CA MET A 84 -35.61 -11.50 19.65
C MET A 84 -36.65 -12.35 20.38
N THR A 85 -37.87 -11.82 20.57
CA THR A 85 -38.94 -12.46 21.35
C THR A 85 -40.11 -12.94 20.50
N ASN A 86 -40.04 -12.77 19.17
CA ASN A 86 -41.11 -13.15 18.25
C ASN A 86 -40.55 -13.99 17.10
N ASP A 87 -40.54 -15.31 17.31
CA ASP A 87 -39.97 -16.30 16.38
C ASP A 87 -40.70 -16.29 15.04
N THR A 88 -42.01 -16.10 15.05
CA THR A 88 -42.81 -15.99 13.83
C THR A 88 -42.36 -14.80 12.97
N ALA A 89 -42.16 -13.62 13.57
CA ALA A 89 -41.70 -12.44 12.86
C ALA A 89 -40.24 -12.57 12.39
N TYR A 90 -39.38 -13.20 13.20
CA TYR A 90 -37.99 -13.48 12.83
C TYR A 90 -37.90 -14.47 11.66
N ASN A 91 -38.67 -15.57 11.70
CA ASN A 91 -38.63 -16.63 10.70
C ASN A 91 -39.12 -16.17 9.32
N ARG A 92 -39.96 -15.13 9.24
CA ARG A 92 -40.34 -14.49 7.95
C ARG A 92 -39.14 -13.99 7.15
N TYR A 93 -38.05 -13.59 7.80
CA TYR A 93 -36.83 -13.17 7.12
C TYR A 93 -36.00 -14.32 6.51
N HIS A 94 -36.42 -15.57 6.72
CA HIS A 94 -35.76 -16.76 6.20
C HIS A 94 -36.63 -17.55 5.20
N GLU A 95 -37.89 -17.13 4.98
CA GLU A 95 -38.82 -17.77 4.04
C GLU A 95 -38.28 -17.79 2.60
N TRP A 96 -37.50 -16.78 2.21
CA TRP A 96 -36.85 -16.72 0.90
C TRP A 96 -35.98 -17.96 0.62
N ARG A 97 -35.45 -18.64 1.65
CA ARG A 97 -34.59 -19.82 1.47
C ARG A 97 -35.31 -21.01 0.83
N ALA A 98 -36.64 -21.02 0.83
CA ALA A 98 -37.42 -22.02 0.10
C ALA A 98 -37.35 -21.83 -1.43
N SER A 99 -37.07 -20.61 -1.91
CA SER A 99 -37.17 -20.23 -3.32
C SER A 99 -35.88 -19.67 -3.92
N TYR A 100 -34.90 -19.27 -3.11
CA TYR A 100 -33.62 -18.71 -3.58
C TYR A 100 -32.43 -19.44 -2.94
N ARG A 101 -31.37 -19.60 -3.73
CA ARG A 101 -30.05 -20.05 -3.27
C ARG A 101 -29.03 -18.95 -3.52
N VAL A 102 -28.18 -18.67 -2.54
CA VAL A 102 -27.10 -17.68 -2.67
C VAL A 102 -25.80 -18.42 -2.98
N GLU A 103 -25.32 -18.25 -4.21
CA GLU A 103 -24.03 -18.80 -4.64
C GLU A 103 -22.93 -17.74 -4.50
N THR A 104 -21.94 -18.00 -3.64
CA THR A 104 -20.73 -17.17 -3.58
C THR A 104 -19.72 -17.70 -4.59
N SER A 105 -19.31 -16.90 -5.58
CA SER A 105 -18.29 -17.32 -6.54
C SER A 105 -16.92 -17.50 -5.87
N GLY A 106 -16.55 -18.76 -5.65
CA GLY A 106 -15.21 -19.15 -5.25
C GLY A 106 -14.21 -18.96 -6.40
N SER A 107 -13.03 -18.42 -6.08
CA SER A 107 -11.79 -18.46 -6.89
C SER A 107 -11.93 -18.24 -8.41
N ILE A 108 -11.57 -17.04 -8.91
CA ILE A 108 -11.24 -16.86 -10.32
C ILE A 108 -9.94 -17.63 -10.63
N ARG A 109 -10.06 -18.89 -11.06
CA ARG A 109 -9.01 -19.57 -11.84
C ARG A 109 -9.11 -19.07 -13.29
N MET A 110 -8.26 -18.13 -13.67
CA MET A 110 -8.07 -17.83 -15.09
C MET A 110 -7.31 -19.00 -15.74
N ARG A 111 -8.05 -19.90 -16.41
CA ARG A 111 -7.49 -20.89 -17.33
C ARG A 111 -7.12 -20.20 -18.62
N TRP A 112 -5.83 -20.01 -18.86
CA TRP A 112 -5.31 -19.74 -20.20
C TRP A 112 -5.22 -21.07 -20.96
N THR A 113 -6.13 -21.31 -21.90
CA THR A 113 -5.97 -22.35 -22.91
C THR A 113 -5.05 -21.83 -24.00
N LEU A 114 -3.74 -22.07 -23.86
CA LEU A 114 -2.81 -21.90 -24.97
C LEU A 114 -2.94 -23.10 -25.91
N ARG A 115 -3.54 -22.83 -27.07
CA ARG A 115 -3.54 -23.69 -28.25
C ARG A 115 -2.08 -23.94 -28.68
N SER A 116 -1.79 -25.22 -28.86
CA SER A 116 -0.55 -25.84 -29.29
C SER A 116 0.15 -25.15 -30.48
N TRP A 117 1.41 -24.75 -30.31
CA TRP A 117 2.41 -24.74 -31.39
C TRP A 117 3.69 -25.39 -30.88
N LYS A 118 4.04 -26.50 -31.54
CA LYS A 118 5.25 -27.29 -31.32
C LYS A 118 6.45 -26.53 -31.87
N PHE A 119 7.54 -26.39 -31.11
CA PHE A 119 8.89 -26.48 -31.66
C PHE A 119 9.84 -27.00 -30.58
N LYS A 120 10.33 -28.22 -30.79
CA LYS A 120 11.51 -28.78 -30.13
C LYS A 120 12.73 -28.04 -30.69
N PHE A 121 13.71 -27.65 -29.86
CA PHE A 121 15.10 -27.89 -30.24
C PHE A 121 16.02 -28.05 -29.03
N MET A 122 16.86 -29.04 -29.23
CA MET A 122 17.81 -29.77 -28.41
C MET A 122 18.95 -28.91 -27.84
N PHE A 123 19.39 -29.27 -26.64
CA PHE A 123 20.70 -28.96 -26.06
C PHE A 123 21.84 -29.46 -26.96
N LEU A 124 22.92 -28.67 -27.09
CA LEU A 124 24.26 -29.17 -27.39
C LEU A 124 25.29 -28.24 -26.75
N VAL A 125 26.16 -28.83 -25.93
CA VAL A 125 27.33 -28.26 -25.26
C VAL A 125 28.58 -28.71 -26.03
N LEU A 126 29.68 -27.97 -25.82
CA LEU A 126 31.10 -28.23 -26.17
C LEU A 126 31.56 -27.50 -27.45
N ILE A 127 32.71 -26.82 -27.55
CA ILE A 127 33.94 -26.63 -26.74
C ILE A 127 34.63 -25.35 -27.26
N GLY A 128 35.44 -24.68 -26.43
CA GLY A 128 36.72 -24.14 -26.92
C GLY A 128 37.09 -22.71 -26.54
N GLY A 129 38.23 -22.59 -25.85
CA GLY A 129 39.18 -21.50 -26.11
C GLY A 129 39.25 -20.41 -25.04
N GLY A 130 40.27 -20.46 -24.19
CA GLY A 130 40.46 -19.54 -23.09
C GLY A 130 41.24 -18.25 -23.40
N ILE A 131 41.47 -17.52 -22.29
CA ILE A 131 42.75 -16.89 -21.90
C ILE A 131 43.03 -15.43 -22.34
N LEU A 132 43.35 -14.62 -21.30
CA LEU A 132 44.12 -13.34 -21.25
C LEU A 132 43.36 -12.05 -21.68
N LEU A 133 43.50 -10.88 -21.03
CA LEU A 133 44.63 -10.32 -20.29
C LEU A 133 44.21 -9.22 -19.28
N TYR A 134 45.14 -8.98 -18.36
CA TYR A 134 45.11 -8.27 -17.08
C TYR A 134 45.46 -6.76 -17.18
N ARG A 135 45.41 -6.08 -16.00
CA ARG A 135 46.21 -4.90 -15.53
C ARG A 135 45.64 -3.48 -15.78
N ARG A 136 45.61 -2.49 -14.86
CA ARG A 136 46.32 -2.12 -13.58
C ARG A 136 45.37 -1.23 -12.73
N LEU A 137 45.17 -1.36 -11.41
CA LEU A 137 46.02 -1.00 -10.25
C LEU A 137 46.45 0.49 -10.14
N LYS A 138 45.86 1.25 -9.20
CA LYS A 138 46.59 1.81 -8.04
C LYS A 138 45.67 2.44 -6.99
N VAL A 139 45.82 1.92 -5.78
CA VAL A 139 45.33 2.39 -4.48
C VAL A 139 46.25 3.50 -3.98
N LEU A 140 45.68 4.55 -3.39
CA LEU A 140 46.33 5.39 -2.38
C LEU A 140 45.35 5.55 -1.21
N LEU A 141 45.78 5.05 -0.05
CA LEU A 141 45.11 5.09 1.25
C LEU A 141 45.53 6.35 2.01
N GLN A 142 44.58 6.97 2.72
CA GLN A 142 44.70 7.57 4.07
C GLN A 142 43.38 8.25 4.47
N PRO A 143 43.09 8.46 5.76
CA PRO A 143 43.02 7.50 6.87
C PRO A 143 41.58 7.38 7.42
N ALA A 144 41.30 6.26 8.09
CA ALA A 144 40.00 5.91 8.65
C ALA A 144 39.54 6.87 9.76
N GLN A 145 38.41 7.54 9.53
CA GLN A 145 37.47 7.91 10.59
C GLN A 145 36.55 6.69 10.78
N ILE A 146 36.76 5.95 11.86
CA ILE A 146 35.92 4.80 12.20
C ILE A 146 34.64 5.35 12.83
N GLU A 147 33.64 5.63 12.00
CA GLU A 147 32.24 5.52 12.41
C GLU A 147 31.82 4.05 12.28
N PRO A 148 31.05 3.47 13.22
CA PRO A 148 30.52 2.12 13.07
C PRO A 148 29.42 2.11 12.01
N GLN A 149 29.81 2.11 10.74
CA GLN A 149 28.91 1.71 9.66
C GLN A 149 28.80 0.19 9.66
N LEU A 150 27.70 -0.31 10.23
CA LEU A 150 27.17 -1.61 9.85
C LEU A 150 26.80 -1.55 8.36
N SER A 151 27.75 -1.88 7.50
CA SER A 151 27.50 -2.14 6.08
C SER A 151 26.64 -3.41 6.00
N HIS A 152 25.33 -3.24 5.84
CA HIS A 152 24.38 -4.35 5.63
C HIS A 152 24.39 -4.90 4.19
N ASP A 153 25.45 -4.64 3.41
CA ASP A 153 25.67 -5.38 2.19
C ASP A 153 26.22 -6.76 2.54
N SER A 154 25.35 -7.76 2.33
CA SER A 154 25.56 -9.21 2.39
C SER A 154 25.36 -9.95 3.72
N LEU A 155 24.19 -9.80 4.35
CA LEU A 155 23.56 -10.96 5.01
C LEU A 155 22.76 -11.74 3.94
N ARG A 156 23.44 -12.59 3.16
CA ARG A 156 22.75 -13.66 2.43
C ARG A 156 22.41 -14.74 3.43
N LEU A 157 21.20 -14.69 3.99
CA LEU A 157 20.65 -15.74 4.84
C LEU A 157 20.16 -16.90 3.97
N LEU A 158 21.09 -17.57 3.29
CA LEU A 158 20.79 -18.87 2.70
C LEU A 158 21.15 -19.93 3.75
N PRO A 159 20.26 -20.90 4.04
CA PRO A 159 20.68 -22.06 4.80
C PRO A 159 21.84 -22.75 4.06
N PRO A 160 22.83 -23.30 4.77
CA PRO A 160 23.91 -24.05 4.13
C PRO A 160 23.31 -25.17 3.26
N ALA A 161 23.91 -25.40 2.09
CA ALA A 161 23.47 -26.47 1.19
C ALA A 161 23.44 -27.80 1.96
N GLY A 162 22.23 -28.34 2.20
CA GLY A 162 22.02 -29.54 3.01
C GLY A 162 21.47 -29.33 4.42
N ALA A 163 21.07 -28.11 4.80
CA ALA A 163 20.29 -27.91 6.02
C ALA A 163 19.02 -28.77 5.99
N LYS A 164 18.82 -29.59 7.03
CA LYS A 164 17.61 -30.40 7.17
C LYS A 164 16.41 -29.44 7.24
N LEU A 165 15.59 -29.44 6.19
CA LEU A 165 14.29 -28.78 6.21
C LEU A 165 13.52 -29.30 7.42
N SER A 166 13.00 -28.37 8.23
CA SER A 166 12.11 -28.67 9.35
C SER A 166 11.04 -29.66 8.91
N SER A 167 10.67 -30.61 9.77
CA SER A 167 9.60 -31.58 9.48
C SER A 167 8.23 -30.92 9.25
N HIS A 168 8.11 -29.63 9.56
CA HIS A 168 6.92 -28.81 9.36
C HIS A 168 7.28 -27.44 8.75
N PRO A 169 6.45 -26.89 7.82
CA PRO A 169 6.66 -25.57 7.24
C PRO A 169 6.72 -24.48 8.30
N ARG A 170 7.57 -23.46 8.08
CA ARG A 170 7.67 -22.31 8.99
C ARG A 170 6.45 -21.41 8.89
N VAL A 171 5.95 -20.92 10.02
CA VAL A 171 4.71 -20.14 10.09
C VAL A 171 5.02 -18.65 10.20
N ILE A 172 4.56 -17.88 9.21
CA ILE A 172 4.61 -16.41 9.21
C ILE A 172 3.22 -15.89 9.52
N TYR A 173 3.09 -15.14 10.61
CA TYR A 173 1.80 -14.70 11.15
C TYR A 173 1.64 -13.18 11.16
N GLY A 174 0.57 -12.67 10.55
CA GLY A 174 0.25 -11.24 10.53
C GLY A 174 -0.66 -10.81 11.69
N ALA A 175 -0.10 -10.55 12.87
CA ALA A 175 -0.87 -10.34 14.11
C ALA A 175 -1.81 -9.13 14.13
N THR A 176 -1.46 -8.06 13.42
CA THR A 176 -2.24 -6.80 13.39
C THR A 176 -2.52 -6.35 11.95
N ILE A 177 -2.48 -7.31 11.02
CA ILE A 177 -2.66 -7.07 9.60
C ILE A 177 -4.05 -7.57 9.20
N PRO A 178 -4.96 -6.68 8.74
CA PRO A 178 -6.24 -7.11 8.20
C PRO A 178 -6.06 -8.21 7.14
N SER A 179 -6.82 -9.29 7.26
CA SER A 179 -6.72 -10.49 6.43
C SER A 179 -6.83 -10.24 4.91
N GLY A 180 -7.47 -9.15 4.50
CA GLY A 180 -7.58 -8.75 3.07
C GLY A 180 -6.38 -8.01 2.48
N LEU A 181 -5.41 -7.56 3.30
CA LEU A 181 -4.25 -6.79 2.83
C LEU A 181 -3.08 -7.68 2.39
N TRP A 182 -3.07 -8.94 2.81
CA TRP A 182 -2.07 -9.93 2.41
C TRP A 182 -2.80 -11.09 1.75
N LYS A 183 -2.71 -11.18 0.43
CA LYS A 183 -3.15 -12.39 -0.29
C LYS A 183 -2.35 -13.57 0.24
N VAL A 184 -2.99 -14.72 0.46
CA VAL A 184 -2.27 -15.99 0.68
C VAL A 184 -1.20 -16.08 -0.41
N PHE A 185 0.06 -16.05 -0.01
CA PHE A 185 1.18 -16.04 -0.93
C PHE A 185 1.68 -17.47 -1.09
N GLU A 186 1.78 -17.91 -2.34
CA GLU A 186 2.38 -19.20 -2.66
C GLU A 186 3.90 -19.06 -2.74
N PHE A 187 4.58 -19.64 -1.75
CA PHE A 187 6.05 -19.61 -1.66
C PHE A 187 6.76 -20.52 -2.66
N SER A 188 6.02 -21.30 -3.48
CA SER A 188 6.54 -22.17 -4.53
C SER A 188 7.47 -21.48 -5.53
N SER A 189 7.36 -20.15 -5.63
CA SER A 189 8.16 -19.33 -6.54
C SER A 189 9.35 -18.60 -5.87
N CYS A 190 9.64 -18.92 -4.60
CA CYS A 190 10.79 -18.44 -3.82
C CYS A 190 11.91 -19.50 -3.81
N GLN A 191 13.14 -19.08 -3.49
CA GLN A 191 14.26 -20.03 -3.30
C GLN A 191 14.07 -20.87 -2.04
N VAL A 192 13.61 -20.25 -0.95
CA VAL A 192 13.13 -20.92 0.25
C VAL A 192 11.61 -20.89 0.21
N SER A 193 10.98 -22.06 0.12
CA SER A 193 9.54 -22.19 -0.14
C SER A 193 8.73 -22.83 0.98
N ASP A 194 9.38 -23.46 1.96
CA ASP A 194 8.72 -24.22 3.03
C ASP A 194 8.22 -23.31 4.15
N CYS A 195 7.31 -22.40 3.78
CA CYS A 195 6.64 -21.49 4.68
C CYS A 195 5.13 -21.46 4.42
N ILE A 196 4.37 -21.19 5.47
CA ILE A 196 2.94 -20.91 5.40
C ILE A 196 2.73 -19.52 5.97
N MET A 197 1.97 -18.70 5.23
CA MET A 197 1.60 -17.37 5.70
C MET A 197 0.13 -17.34 6.08
N GLN A 198 -0.12 -16.93 7.32
CA GLN A 198 -1.46 -16.85 7.88
C GLN A 198 -1.73 -15.43 8.39
N ALA A 199 -2.88 -14.88 8.01
CA ALA A 199 -3.40 -13.66 8.60
C ALA A 199 -4.59 -14.04 9.48
N SER A 200 -4.45 -13.80 10.79
CA SER A 200 -5.49 -14.05 11.78
C SER A 200 -5.26 -13.09 12.94
N THR A 201 -6.30 -12.86 13.73
CA THR A 201 -6.23 -12.08 14.98
C THR A 201 -6.30 -12.98 16.21
N SER A 202 -6.36 -14.31 16.03
CA SER A 202 -6.42 -15.28 17.13
C SER A 202 -5.04 -15.55 17.72
N PHE A 203 -4.95 -15.46 19.05
CA PHE A 203 -3.75 -15.72 19.85
C PHE A 203 -3.19 -17.13 19.70
N GLU A 204 -4.02 -18.13 19.39
CA GLU A 204 -3.57 -19.53 19.23
C GLU A 204 -2.53 -19.70 18.11
N TYR A 205 -2.60 -18.85 17.08
CA TYR A 205 -1.66 -18.87 15.95
C TYR A 205 -0.37 -18.11 16.25
N ILE A 206 -0.37 -17.26 17.27
CA ILE A 206 0.82 -16.54 17.71
C ILE A 206 1.83 -17.52 18.29
N GLU A 207 1.42 -18.48 19.13
CA GLU A 207 2.34 -19.43 19.76
C GLU A 207 3.02 -20.37 18.76
N LYS A 208 2.36 -20.65 17.63
CA LYS A 208 2.83 -21.55 16.58
C LYS A 208 3.65 -20.83 15.49
N ALA A 209 3.77 -19.51 15.56
CA ALA A 209 4.48 -18.71 14.56
C ALA A 209 6.00 -18.78 14.77
N ASP A 210 6.77 -18.83 13.68
CA ASP A 210 8.22 -18.58 13.70
C ASP A 210 8.53 -17.09 13.49
N VAL A 211 7.68 -16.39 12.73
CA VAL A 211 7.79 -14.96 12.46
C VAL A 211 6.45 -14.28 12.67
N ILE A 212 6.42 -13.18 13.43
CA ILE A 212 5.21 -12.40 13.68
C ILE A 212 5.38 -10.98 13.14
N LEU A 213 4.42 -10.56 12.30
CA LEU A 213 4.38 -9.24 11.70
C LEU A 213 3.43 -8.32 12.47
N PHE A 214 3.96 -7.18 12.90
CA PHE A 214 3.23 -6.15 13.64
C PHE A 214 3.14 -4.87 12.84
N LYS A 215 1.92 -4.47 12.46
CA LYS A 215 1.62 -3.18 11.86
C LYS A 215 1.59 -2.03 12.88
N HIS A 216 1.23 -2.37 14.11
CA HIS A 216 1.08 -1.43 15.23
C HIS A 216 1.74 -1.98 16.50
N LYS A 217 1.81 -1.17 17.57
CA LYS A 217 2.40 -1.62 18.83
C LYS A 217 1.65 -2.86 19.31
N PRO A 218 2.37 -3.89 19.77
CA PRO A 218 1.76 -5.13 20.23
C PRO A 218 1.02 -4.97 21.56
N ASN A 219 0.76 -3.77 22.09
CA ASN A 219 0.27 -3.57 23.48
C ASN A 219 -1.06 -4.27 23.81
N LEU A 220 -1.84 -4.68 22.81
CA LEU A 220 -3.04 -5.52 22.99
C LEU A 220 -2.74 -7.03 23.05
N ILE A 221 -1.53 -7.44 22.66
CA ILE A 221 -1.04 -8.81 22.47
C ILE A 221 0.12 -9.15 23.43
N TYR A 222 1.00 -8.17 23.69
CA TYR A 222 2.23 -8.26 24.47
C TYR A 222 2.04 -8.84 25.88
N PRO A 223 0.99 -8.49 26.66
CA PRO A 223 0.81 -9.04 28.00
C PRO A 223 0.50 -10.55 28.01
N ALA A 224 0.06 -11.11 26.87
CA ALA A 224 -0.43 -12.48 26.77
C ALA A 224 0.58 -13.47 26.14
N VAL A 225 1.74 -13.02 25.66
CA VAL A 225 2.77 -13.91 25.08
C VAL A 225 3.89 -14.15 26.09
N PRO A 226 4.06 -15.37 26.63
CA PRO A 226 5.15 -15.72 27.55
C PRO A 226 6.54 -15.44 26.97
N TRP A 227 7.49 -15.05 27.83
CA TRP A 227 8.89 -14.81 27.44
C TRP A 227 9.57 -16.03 26.83
N SER A 228 9.21 -17.23 27.27
CA SER A 228 9.69 -18.49 26.69
C SER A 228 9.29 -18.65 25.22
N ILE A 229 8.06 -18.27 24.86
CA ILE A 229 7.58 -18.30 23.47
C ILE A 229 8.36 -17.31 22.62
N ARG A 230 8.63 -16.10 23.14
CA ARG A 230 9.46 -15.12 22.44
C ARG A 230 10.84 -15.60 22.04
N GLN A 231 11.44 -16.48 22.83
CA GLN A 231 12.80 -16.95 22.53
C GLN A 231 12.85 -17.72 21.21
N HIS A 232 11.74 -18.22 20.69
CA HIS A 232 11.70 -19.03 19.46
C HIS A 232 11.15 -18.28 18.24
N GLN A 233 10.87 -16.97 18.36
CA GLN A 233 10.17 -16.20 17.34
C GLN A 233 10.92 -14.94 16.93
N TYR A 234 10.75 -14.54 15.67
CA TYR A 234 11.12 -13.20 15.23
C TYR A 234 9.93 -12.27 15.21
N TRP A 235 10.07 -11.13 15.90
CA TRP A 235 9.09 -10.07 15.93
C TRP A 235 9.50 -8.99 14.94
N VAL A 236 8.62 -8.72 13.98
CA VAL A 236 8.92 -7.86 12.84
C VAL A 236 7.95 -6.70 12.81
N LEU A 237 8.47 -5.49 12.92
CA LEU A 237 7.70 -4.27 12.66
C LEU A 237 7.47 -4.14 11.15
N ILE A 238 6.23 -3.96 10.72
CA ILE A 238 5.91 -3.67 9.33
C ILE A 238 5.08 -2.40 9.17
N THR A 239 5.54 -1.45 8.38
CA THR A 239 4.77 -0.23 8.11
C THR A 239 5.13 0.43 6.80
N LYS A 240 4.13 1.01 6.14
CA LYS A 240 4.31 1.88 4.97
C LYS A 240 4.07 3.36 5.31
N GLU A 241 3.63 3.66 6.53
CA GLU A 241 3.27 5.02 6.95
C GLU A 241 4.47 5.80 7.47
N SER A 242 4.55 7.10 7.18
CA SER A 242 5.58 7.99 7.72
C SER A 242 5.57 8.02 9.25
N PRO A 243 6.72 8.24 9.93
CA PRO A 243 6.77 8.32 11.39
C PRO A 243 5.96 9.50 11.96
N ASN A 244 5.72 10.55 11.16
CA ASN A 244 4.87 11.70 11.52
C ASN A 244 3.39 11.35 11.70
N LYS A 245 2.90 10.31 11.01
CA LYS A 245 1.57 9.79 11.30
C LYS A 245 1.73 9.06 12.62
N PRO A 246 1.16 9.56 13.74
CA PRO A 246 1.19 8.80 14.96
C PRO A 246 0.52 7.48 14.63
N PHE A 247 1.28 6.39 14.69
CA PHE A 247 0.64 5.12 14.99
C PHE A 247 -0.02 5.40 16.33
N ASP A 248 -1.35 5.52 16.38
CA ASP A 248 -2.16 6.06 17.49
C ASP A 248 -1.99 5.34 18.85
N THR A 249 -0.90 4.60 19.06
CA THR A 249 -0.55 3.84 20.25
C THR A 249 0.95 3.82 20.57
N TRP A 250 1.83 4.44 19.77
CA TRP A 250 3.27 4.38 20.06
C TRP A 250 3.66 5.45 21.09
N SER A 251 3.55 5.11 22.38
CA SER A 251 4.46 5.70 23.37
C SER A 251 5.90 5.50 22.87
N HIS A 252 6.80 6.44 23.11
CA HIS A 252 8.17 6.49 22.54
C HIS A 252 9.14 5.41 23.08
N ASP A 253 8.67 4.18 23.22
CA ASP A 253 9.44 3.04 23.71
C ASP A 253 9.04 1.76 22.97
N VAL A 254 9.63 1.54 21.80
CA VAL A 254 9.60 0.25 21.07
C VAL A 254 10.97 -0.43 21.04
N ASN A 255 11.97 0.18 21.65
CA ASN A 255 13.29 -0.39 21.79
C ASN A 255 13.19 -1.74 22.51
N GLY A 256 13.92 -2.74 22.01
CA GLY A 256 13.93 -4.08 22.57
C GLY A 256 12.68 -4.91 22.28
N ILE A 257 11.72 -4.43 21.48
CA ILE A 257 10.50 -5.19 21.13
C ILE A 257 10.66 -5.98 19.83
N PHE A 258 11.18 -5.37 18.76
CA PHE A 258 11.23 -5.98 17.44
C PHE A 258 12.66 -6.36 17.05
N ASN A 259 12.83 -7.55 16.47
CA ASN A 259 14.09 -8.02 15.89
C ASN A 259 14.36 -7.33 14.54
N PHE A 260 13.31 -7.17 13.72
CA PHE A 260 13.46 -6.67 12.35
C PHE A 260 12.39 -5.66 11.95
N THR A 261 12.67 -4.97 10.84
CA THR A 261 11.82 -3.92 10.29
C THR A 261 11.54 -4.14 8.80
N ILE A 262 10.30 -3.97 8.40
CA ILE A 262 9.85 -3.94 7.00
C ILE A 262 9.17 -2.60 6.75
N THR A 263 9.90 -1.67 6.15
CA THR A 263 9.40 -0.31 5.90
C THR A 263 9.74 0.17 4.50
N TYR A 264 9.26 1.36 4.12
CA TYR A 264 9.66 1.99 2.87
C TYR A 264 11.12 2.46 2.86
N ARG A 265 11.77 2.60 4.02
CA ARG A 265 13.13 3.09 4.11
C ARG A 265 14.12 2.09 3.52
N ARG A 266 15.14 2.63 2.84
CA ARG A 266 16.18 1.80 2.20
C ARG A 266 17.07 1.08 3.20
N ASP A 267 17.22 1.65 4.39
CA ASP A 267 17.97 1.10 5.52
C ASP A 267 17.11 0.26 6.50
N SER A 268 15.91 -0.15 6.08
CA SER A 268 15.11 -1.15 6.79
C SER A 268 15.67 -2.55 6.58
N PHE A 269 15.50 -3.47 7.54
CA PHE A 269 15.99 -4.86 7.41
C PHE A 269 15.47 -5.53 6.12
N ILE A 270 14.16 -5.46 5.86
CA ILE A 270 13.60 -5.70 4.53
C ILE A 270 13.03 -4.38 4.01
N SER A 271 13.75 -3.74 3.10
CA SER A 271 13.26 -2.59 2.35
C SER A 271 12.07 -2.99 1.46
N ASN A 272 10.95 -2.30 1.67
CA ASN A 272 9.70 -2.44 0.95
C ASN A 272 9.23 -1.04 0.49
N PRO A 273 9.90 -0.42 -0.50
CA PRO A 273 9.53 0.91 -1.01
C PRO A 273 8.23 0.84 -1.82
N TYR A 274 7.71 2.01 -2.19
CA TYR A 274 6.44 2.08 -2.93
C TYR A 274 6.55 1.71 -4.41
N GLY A 275 7.76 1.78 -4.96
CA GLY A 275 8.12 1.32 -6.29
C GLY A 275 9.63 1.27 -6.50
N LYS A 276 10.02 0.78 -7.67
CA LYS A 276 11.41 0.60 -8.09
C LYS A 276 11.54 0.84 -9.58
N ALA A 277 12.57 1.58 -9.99
CA ALA A 277 12.96 1.67 -11.39
C ALA A 277 13.97 0.56 -11.74
N LYS A 278 13.73 -0.15 -12.83
CA LYS A 278 14.64 -1.15 -13.40
C LYS A 278 15.13 -0.67 -14.76
N LYS A 279 16.44 -0.57 -14.94
CA LYS A 279 17.06 -0.28 -16.23
C LYS A 279 16.87 -1.47 -17.15
N LEU A 280 16.46 -1.21 -18.39
CA LEU A 280 16.28 -2.22 -19.42
C LEU A 280 17.62 -2.62 -20.03
N PRO A 281 17.76 -3.89 -20.44
CA PRO A 281 18.84 -4.31 -21.33
C PRO A 281 18.87 -3.46 -22.61
N ALA A 282 20.06 -3.15 -23.12
CA ALA A 282 20.23 -2.28 -24.30
C ALA A 282 19.45 -2.74 -25.54
N LYS A 283 19.27 -4.06 -25.72
CA LYS A 283 18.49 -4.64 -26.83
C LYS A 283 16.99 -4.34 -26.77
N LEU A 284 16.47 -3.97 -25.60
CA LEU A 284 15.06 -3.64 -25.38
C LEU A 284 14.83 -2.12 -25.33
N ALA A 285 15.89 -1.32 -25.37
CA ALA A 285 15.79 0.12 -25.42
C ALA A 285 15.35 0.57 -26.83
N SER A 286 14.32 1.40 -26.90
CA SER A 286 13.80 1.93 -28.16
C SER A 286 13.48 3.41 -28.03
N LYS A 287 13.90 4.20 -29.02
CA LYS A 287 13.61 5.63 -29.07
C LYS A 287 12.14 5.81 -29.43
N SER A 288 11.37 6.37 -28.50
CA SER A 288 9.97 6.69 -28.73
C SER A 288 9.83 7.96 -29.57
N THR A 289 8.99 7.92 -30.60
CA THR A 289 8.53 9.10 -31.35
C THR A 289 7.20 9.65 -30.80
N TYR A 290 6.70 9.07 -29.70
CA TYR A 290 5.43 9.44 -29.10
C TYR A 290 5.50 10.84 -28.46
N ASN A 291 4.60 11.73 -28.87
CA ASN A 291 4.42 13.03 -28.21
C ASN A 291 3.53 12.86 -26.97
N TYR A 292 4.17 12.82 -25.79
CA TYR A 292 3.49 12.71 -24.50
C TYR A 292 2.69 13.95 -24.11
N ALA A 293 2.86 15.08 -24.78
CA ALA A 293 2.06 16.29 -24.54
C ALA A 293 0.73 16.29 -25.31
N SER A 294 0.58 15.41 -26.31
CA SER A 294 -0.59 15.39 -27.20
C SER A 294 -1.89 15.21 -26.44
N GLY A 295 -2.86 16.09 -26.70
CA GLY A 295 -4.18 16.10 -26.04
C GLY A 295 -4.20 16.69 -24.62
N LYS A 296 -3.04 16.99 -24.02
CA LYS A 296 -2.94 17.49 -22.65
C LYS A 296 -2.97 19.01 -22.59
N THR A 297 -4.18 19.54 -22.46
CA THR A 297 -4.44 21.00 -22.35
C THR A 297 -4.49 21.49 -20.91
N LYS A 298 -4.72 20.61 -19.93
CA LYS A 298 -4.81 20.97 -18.51
C LYS A 298 -3.46 20.89 -17.82
N GLY A 299 -3.27 21.74 -16.80
CA GLY A 299 -2.02 21.84 -16.04
C GLY A 299 -1.76 20.60 -15.18
N ALA A 300 -2.22 20.62 -13.93
CA ALA A 300 -1.98 19.55 -12.98
C ALA A 300 -3.26 19.02 -12.34
N TYR A 301 -3.20 17.81 -11.79
CA TYR A 301 -4.18 17.35 -10.82
C TYR A 301 -3.52 16.64 -9.64
N VAL A 302 -4.26 16.50 -8.54
CA VAL A 302 -3.79 15.85 -7.32
C VAL A 302 -4.94 15.17 -6.57
N TYR A 303 -4.65 14.03 -5.94
CA TYR A 303 -5.57 13.41 -4.98
C TYR A 303 -5.10 13.69 -3.55
N VAL A 304 -5.94 14.34 -2.76
CA VAL A 304 -5.69 14.68 -1.35
C VAL A 304 -6.91 14.29 -0.51
N SER A 305 -6.76 13.20 0.24
CA SER A 305 -7.77 12.75 1.22
C SER A 305 -7.30 12.83 2.67
N ASN A 306 -6.00 13.09 2.88
CA ASN A 306 -5.47 13.48 4.18
C ASN A 306 -5.23 14.99 4.14
N CYS A 307 -6.06 15.77 4.82
CA CYS A 307 -5.99 17.24 4.72
C CYS A 307 -4.86 17.81 5.57
N HIS A 308 -4.32 16.98 6.47
CA HIS A 308 -3.20 17.33 7.32
C HIS A 308 -1.89 16.87 6.68
N SER A 309 -0.95 17.80 6.57
CA SER A 309 0.45 17.52 6.29
C SER A 309 1.27 17.91 7.51
N TYR A 310 2.24 17.08 7.87
CA TYR A 310 3.04 17.29 9.07
C TYR A 310 4.26 18.13 8.72
N LYS A 311 4.48 19.21 9.48
CA LYS A 311 5.67 20.08 9.39
C LYS A 311 5.83 20.87 8.07
N TYR A 312 4.83 20.84 7.18
CA TYR A 312 4.68 21.76 6.04
C TYR A 312 3.22 21.86 5.57
N ASP A 313 2.86 22.90 4.82
CA ASP A 313 1.49 23.16 4.36
C ASP A 313 1.29 22.79 2.88
N ARG A 314 0.89 21.54 2.63
CA ARG A 314 0.69 20.99 1.28
C ARG A 314 -0.40 21.72 0.51
N LEU A 315 -1.55 21.96 1.14
CA LEU A 315 -2.70 22.57 0.48
C LEU A 315 -2.41 24.01 0.08
N ARG A 316 -1.70 24.77 0.93
CA ARG A 316 -1.31 26.14 0.59
C ARG A 316 -0.28 26.22 -0.52
N VAL A 317 0.66 25.26 -0.61
CA VAL A 317 1.56 25.15 -1.76
C VAL A 317 0.77 24.90 -3.06
N ILE A 318 -0.19 23.97 -3.03
CA ILE A 318 -1.07 23.69 -4.19
C ILE A 318 -1.85 24.95 -4.58
N GLN A 319 -2.45 25.64 -3.60
CA GLN A 319 -3.20 26.87 -3.83
C GLN A 319 -2.34 27.99 -4.42
N TYR A 320 -1.09 28.11 -3.98
CA TYR A 320 -0.15 29.07 -4.54
C TYR A 320 0.12 28.81 -6.02
N LEU A 321 0.36 27.54 -6.39
CA LEU A 321 0.66 27.15 -7.78
C LEU A 321 -0.54 27.33 -8.73
N ARG A 322 -1.79 27.36 -8.23
CA ARG A 322 -2.99 27.65 -9.04
C ARG A 322 -2.97 29.01 -9.72
N ARG A 323 -2.13 29.94 -9.24
CA ARG A 323 -1.92 31.25 -9.88
C ARG A 323 -1.20 31.16 -11.22
N TYR A 324 -0.51 30.05 -11.48
CA TYR A 324 0.35 29.88 -12.66
C TYR A 324 -0.23 28.92 -13.70
N ILE A 325 -0.84 27.82 -13.24
CA ILE A 325 -1.44 26.78 -14.08
C ILE A 325 -2.76 26.32 -13.48
N GLN A 326 -3.66 25.76 -14.31
CA GLN A 326 -4.85 25.08 -13.79
C GLN A 326 -4.42 23.87 -12.93
N ILE A 327 -4.96 23.76 -11.72
CA ILE A 327 -4.75 22.61 -10.84
C ILE A 327 -6.08 22.15 -10.28
N ASP A 328 -6.43 20.90 -10.55
CA ASP A 328 -7.67 20.30 -10.04
C ASP A 328 -7.35 19.37 -8.87
N ILE A 329 -8.04 19.59 -7.75
CA ILE A 329 -7.86 18.84 -6.50
C ILE A 329 -9.01 17.84 -6.40
N PHE A 330 -8.67 16.59 -6.15
CA PHE A 330 -9.62 15.50 -5.94
C PHE A 330 -9.41 14.90 -4.55
N GLY A 331 -10.42 14.22 -4.01
CA GLY A 331 -10.34 13.56 -2.69
C GLY A 331 -11.14 14.29 -1.61
N SER A 332 -11.16 13.73 -0.40
CA SER A 332 -12.08 14.18 0.67
C SER A 332 -11.83 15.60 1.18
N CYS A 333 -10.65 16.19 0.90
CA CYS A 333 -10.30 17.52 1.40
C CYS A 333 -10.98 18.69 0.68
N VAL A 334 -11.64 18.42 -0.45
CA VAL A 334 -12.32 19.44 -1.27
C VAL A 334 -13.76 19.05 -1.63
N GLY A 335 -14.33 18.07 -0.91
CA GLY A 335 -15.73 17.65 -1.09
C GLY A 335 -15.95 16.60 -2.19
N LYS A 336 -17.21 16.45 -2.63
CA LYS A 336 -17.62 15.46 -3.64
C LYS A 336 -17.08 15.87 -5.02
N HIS A 337 -16.25 15.02 -5.62
CA HIS A 337 -15.83 15.19 -7.02
C HIS A 337 -16.41 14.04 -7.85
N PRO A 338 -16.92 14.27 -9.08
CA PRO A 338 -17.48 13.22 -9.95
C PRO A 338 -16.51 12.09 -10.33
N CYS A 339 -15.23 12.21 -9.96
CA CYS A 339 -14.20 11.23 -10.24
C CYS A 339 -13.48 10.81 -8.96
N ASN A 340 -13.89 9.66 -8.41
CA ASN A 340 -13.17 9.02 -7.32
C ASN A 340 -11.87 8.35 -7.84
N TRP A 341 -11.02 7.88 -6.95
CA TRP A 341 -9.73 7.25 -7.30
C TRP A 341 -9.84 5.79 -7.75
N LEU A 342 -11.02 5.17 -7.54
CA LEU A 342 -11.35 3.79 -7.94
C LEU A 342 -11.91 3.73 -9.37
N ASP A 343 -12.41 4.84 -9.90
CA ASP A 343 -12.86 4.98 -11.28
C ASP A 343 -11.64 5.03 -12.21
N VAL A 344 -11.24 3.83 -12.65
CA VAL A 344 -10.17 3.62 -13.64
C VAL A 344 -10.44 4.40 -14.92
N GLY A 345 -11.70 4.53 -15.33
CA GLY A 345 -12.10 5.29 -16.51
C GLY A 345 -11.80 6.78 -16.34
N CYS A 346 -12.17 7.36 -15.20
CA CYS A 346 -11.83 8.75 -14.94
C CYS A 346 -10.33 8.98 -14.80
N GLU A 347 -9.63 8.10 -14.12
CA GLU A 347 -8.18 8.21 -13.98
C GLU A 347 -7.46 8.18 -15.34
N LYS A 348 -7.89 7.31 -16.26
CA LYS A 348 -7.41 7.30 -17.66
C LYS A 348 -7.74 8.60 -18.40
N ARG A 349 -8.94 9.16 -18.24
CA ARG A 349 -9.29 10.46 -18.86
C ARG A 349 -8.41 11.60 -18.35
N LYS A 350 -8.09 11.63 -17.05
CA LYS A 350 -7.15 12.63 -16.51
C LYS A 350 -5.75 12.43 -17.09
N GLN A 351 -5.29 11.20 -17.20
CA GLN A 351 -4.01 10.88 -17.81
C GLN A 351 -3.89 11.34 -19.27
N THR A 352 -4.98 11.53 -20.01
CA THR A 352 -4.92 12.09 -21.37
C THR A 352 -5.08 13.62 -21.42
N GLN A 353 -5.61 14.24 -20.37
CA GLN A 353 -5.94 15.67 -20.34
C GLN A 353 -4.92 16.55 -19.59
N TYR A 354 -4.23 16.02 -18.58
CA TYR A 354 -3.30 16.79 -17.74
C TYR A 354 -1.84 16.48 -18.08
N ARG A 355 -0.98 17.49 -18.01
CA ARG A 355 0.48 17.32 -18.11
C ARG A 355 1.08 16.80 -16.81
N PHE A 356 0.67 17.37 -15.69
CA PHE A 356 1.31 17.12 -14.40
C PHE A 356 0.42 16.37 -13.42
N TYR A 357 1.08 15.65 -12.53
CA TYR A 357 0.46 15.17 -11.29
C TYR A 357 1.27 15.69 -10.10
N LEU A 358 0.62 16.32 -9.12
CA LEU A 358 1.33 16.79 -7.94
C LEU A 358 1.52 15.64 -6.95
N SER A 359 2.72 15.08 -6.93
CA SER A 359 3.14 13.97 -6.07
C SER A 359 3.60 14.51 -4.72
N PHE A 360 2.71 15.23 -4.03
CA PHE A 360 3.05 15.91 -2.77
C PHE A 360 2.72 15.04 -1.56
N GLU A 361 3.76 14.61 -0.85
CA GLU A 361 3.64 13.68 0.27
C GLU A 361 3.06 14.32 1.52
N ASN A 362 2.34 13.57 2.34
CA ASN A 362 1.80 14.09 3.59
C ASN A 362 2.88 14.32 4.68
N SER A 363 4.14 13.97 4.40
CA SER A 363 5.28 14.12 5.31
C SER A 363 6.59 14.21 4.55
N LEU A 364 7.54 14.99 5.07
CA LEU A 364 8.90 15.12 4.53
C LEU A 364 9.86 14.31 5.39
N CYS A 365 9.91 12.99 5.16
CA CYS A 365 10.71 12.06 5.93
C CYS A 365 11.69 11.30 5.03
N LYS A 366 12.80 10.84 5.61
CA LYS A 366 13.86 10.08 4.92
C LYS A 366 13.27 8.97 4.06
N ASP A 367 13.60 8.92 2.78
CA ASP A 367 13.14 7.94 1.80
C ASP A 367 11.62 7.86 1.56
N TYR A 368 10.81 8.77 2.13
CA TYR A 368 9.35 8.69 2.03
C TYR A 368 8.85 9.20 0.67
N ILE A 369 8.89 8.30 -0.32
CA ILE A 369 8.45 8.50 -1.70
C ILE A 369 7.40 7.42 -2.02
N THR A 370 6.13 7.82 -2.16
CA THR A 370 4.99 6.90 -2.07
C THR A 370 4.33 6.57 -3.41
N GLU A 371 3.17 5.90 -3.36
CA GLU A 371 2.32 5.63 -4.53
C GLU A 371 1.98 6.88 -5.34
N LYS A 372 1.93 8.06 -4.69
CA LYS A 372 1.67 9.34 -5.36
C LYS A 372 2.68 9.62 -6.45
N PHE A 373 3.95 9.27 -6.23
CA PHE A 373 5.02 9.40 -7.20
C PHE A 373 5.08 8.18 -8.13
N TRP A 374 5.20 6.98 -7.55
CA TRP A 374 5.51 5.77 -8.30
C TRP A 374 4.42 5.34 -9.30
N LEU A 375 3.14 5.54 -8.96
CA LEU A 375 2.04 5.23 -9.88
C LEU A 375 2.07 6.13 -11.13
N ARG A 376 2.62 7.35 -11.04
CA ARG A 376 2.68 8.32 -12.16
C ARG A 376 3.87 8.11 -13.08
N LEU A 377 4.85 7.35 -12.63
CA LEU A 377 5.94 6.92 -13.50
C LEU A 377 5.57 5.66 -14.29
N GLN A 378 4.54 4.89 -13.90
CA GLN A 378 4.11 3.72 -14.69
C GLN A 378 3.86 4.11 -16.15
N LEU A 379 4.28 3.23 -17.08
CA LEU A 379 4.31 3.52 -18.52
C LEU A 379 2.97 3.97 -19.09
N SER A 380 1.86 3.46 -18.56
CA SER A 380 0.52 3.74 -19.05
C SER A 380 -0.01 5.14 -18.72
N THR A 381 0.64 5.86 -17.79
CA THR A 381 0.05 7.10 -17.26
C THR A 381 0.41 8.34 -18.04
N HIS A 382 1.55 8.36 -18.74
CA HIS A 382 2.04 9.50 -19.54
C HIS A 382 2.02 10.85 -18.80
N LEU A 383 2.14 10.85 -17.46
CA LEU A 383 2.17 12.05 -16.64
C LEU A 383 3.59 12.40 -16.24
N LEU A 384 3.84 13.69 -16.01
CA LEU A 384 5.04 14.20 -15.39
C LEU A 384 4.79 14.50 -13.90
N PRO A 385 5.32 13.71 -12.96
CA PRO A 385 5.17 14.01 -11.55
C PRO A 385 5.95 15.26 -11.13
N VAL A 386 5.28 16.15 -10.40
CA VAL A 386 5.90 17.25 -9.65
C VAL A 386 5.94 16.83 -8.19
N ALA A 387 7.14 16.63 -7.64
CA ALA A 387 7.34 15.94 -6.38
C ALA A 387 7.69 16.89 -5.22
N ILE A 388 7.09 16.61 -4.07
CA ILE A 388 7.47 17.12 -2.74
C ILE A 388 7.44 15.92 -1.81
N GLY A 389 8.59 15.55 -1.26
CA GLY A 389 8.74 14.42 -0.34
C GLY A 389 10.21 14.26 0.02
N GLY A 390 10.55 13.17 0.71
CA GLY A 390 11.93 12.92 1.13
C GLY A 390 12.55 14.03 1.99
N LEU A 391 13.84 13.88 2.27
CA LEU A 391 14.68 14.90 2.89
C LEU A 391 15.39 15.77 1.85
N SER A 392 15.62 15.26 0.65
CA SER A 392 16.35 15.98 -0.40
C SER A 392 15.98 15.46 -1.80
N GLN A 393 16.41 16.20 -2.83
CA GLN A 393 16.32 15.73 -4.21
C GLN A 393 17.12 14.42 -4.40
N GLN A 394 18.27 14.28 -3.75
CA GLN A 394 19.15 13.12 -3.90
C GLN A 394 18.42 11.80 -3.61
N GLU A 395 17.51 11.78 -2.64
CA GLU A 395 16.73 10.57 -2.33
C GLU A 395 15.83 10.12 -3.49
N TYR A 396 15.35 11.07 -4.31
CA TYR A 396 14.64 10.74 -5.54
C TYR A 396 15.62 10.34 -6.66
N ASP A 397 16.75 11.05 -6.81
CA ASP A 397 17.76 10.75 -7.84
C ASP A 397 18.35 9.34 -7.68
N ASP A 398 18.46 8.86 -6.44
CA ASP A 398 18.96 7.52 -6.13
C ASP A 398 18.02 6.39 -6.59
N VAL A 399 16.73 6.66 -6.77
CA VAL A 399 15.71 5.62 -6.98
C VAL A 399 14.91 5.78 -8.27
N ALA A 400 14.71 7.00 -8.73
CA ALA A 400 13.91 7.31 -9.91
C ALA A 400 14.76 7.22 -11.19
N PRO A 401 14.15 6.97 -12.35
CA PRO A 401 14.85 7.16 -13.62
C PRO A 401 15.33 8.62 -13.75
N PRO A 402 16.51 8.85 -14.36
CA PRO A 402 17.03 10.20 -14.53
C PRO A 402 16.06 11.06 -15.36
N ASN A 403 15.95 12.34 -15.01
CA ASN A 403 15.11 13.31 -15.70
C ASN A 403 13.64 12.85 -15.87
N SER A 404 13.06 12.19 -14.87
CA SER A 404 11.70 11.62 -14.93
C SER A 404 10.64 12.40 -14.14
N TYR A 405 11.04 13.43 -13.41
CA TYR A 405 10.21 14.18 -12.49
C TYR A 405 10.73 15.60 -12.28
N ILE A 406 9.90 16.46 -11.72
CA ILE A 406 10.27 17.81 -11.29
C ILE A 406 10.28 17.83 -9.77
N HIS A 407 11.42 18.06 -9.13
CA HIS A 407 11.48 18.22 -7.69
C HIS A 407 11.24 19.68 -7.31
N ALA A 408 10.21 19.96 -6.51
CA ALA A 408 9.81 21.34 -6.22
C ALA A 408 10.89 22.15 -5.49
N TYR A 409 11.73 21.49 -4.67
CA TYR A 409 12.80 22.14 -3.92
C TYR A 409 14.03 22.51 -4.77
N ASN A 410 14.04 22.19 -6.06
CA ASN A 410 15.12 22.62 -6.96
C ASN A 410 14.93 24.06 -7.44
N PHE A 411 13.80 24.67 -7.10
CA PHE A 411 13.47 26.04 -7.45
C PHE A 411 13.69 26.94 -6.26
N THR A 412 14.22 28.14 -6.51
CA THR A 412 14.47 29.15 -5.48
C THR A 412 13.18 29.68 -4.83
N SER A 413 12.03 29.55 -5.52
CA SER A 413 10.72 29.87 -4.96
C SER A 413 9.57 29.15 -5.69
N LEU A 414 8.38 29.15 -5.09
CA LEU A 414 7.16 28.65 -5.75
C LEU A 414 6.80 29.45 -7.00
N ASP A 415 7.21 30.71 -7.12
CA ASP A 415 7.03 31.48 -8.35
C ASP A 415 7.89 30.94 -9.50
N HIS A 416 9.15 30.58 -9.21
CA HIS A 416 10.02 29.97 -10.20
C HIS A 416 9.48 28.60 -10.64
N LEU A 417 9.02 27.78 -9.68
CA LEU A 417 8.35 26.52 -10.00
C LEU A 417 7.09 26.75 -10.85
N GLY A 418 6.21 27.67 -10.45
CA GLY A 418 4.97 27.98 -11.16
C GLY A 418 5.22 28.46 -12.60
N ARG A 419 6.16 29.38 -12.81
CA ARG A 419 6.56 29.84 -14.16
C ARG A 419 7.17 28.71 -14.99
N TYR A 420 7.99 27.85 -14.37
CA TYR A 420 8.57 26.70 -15.06
C TYR A 420 7.50 25.71 -15.53
N LEU A 421 6.53 25.38 -14.66
CA LEU A 421 5.39 24.53 -15.04
C LEU A 421 4.56 25.15 -16.16
N LYS A 422 4.32 26.47 -16.12
CA LYS A 422 3.63 27.21 -17.18
C LYS A 422 4.39 27.16 -18.50
N MET A 423 5.72 27.32 -18.49
CA MET A 423 6.56 27.18 -19.68
C MET A 423 6.47 25.77 -20.27
N LEU A 424 6.49 24.73 -19.42
CA LEU A 424 6.32 23.35 -19.87
C LEU A 424 4.92 23.05 -20.43
N MET A 425 3.91 23.88 -20.17
CA MET A 425 2.61 23.77 -20.84
C MET A 425 2.62 24.28 -22.28
N THR A 426 3.53 25.20 -22.62
CA THR A 426 3.61 25.80 -23.97
C THR A 426 4.80 25.29 -24.78
N ASN A 427 5.69 24.50 -24.17
CA ASN A 427 6.85 23.91 -24.84
C ASN A 427 6.83 22.38 -24.76
N ASP A 428 6.22 21.76 -25.77
CA ASP A 428 6.12 20.30 -25.90
C ASP A 428 7.49 19.64 -26.01
N THR A 429 8.46 20.28 -26.65
CA THR A 429 9.82 19.71 -26.76
C THR A 429 10.45 19.58 -25.37
N ALA A 430 10.37 20.62 -24.55
CA ALA A 430 10.88 20.59 -23.18
C ALA A 430 10.12 19.59 -22.30
N TYR A 431 8.79 19.50 -22.44
CA TYR A 431 7.97 18.53 -21.72
C TYR A 431 8.32 17.08 -22.10
N ASN A 432 8.49 16.78 -23.39
CA ASN A 432 8.79 15.43 -23.86
C ASN A 432 10.18 14.93 -23.43
N ARG A 433 11.15 15.82 -23.17
CA ARG A 433 12.46 15.43 -22.61
C ARG A 433 12.33 14.71 -21.27
N TYR A 434 11.30 15.04 -20.47
CA TYR A 434 11.01 14.34 -19.20
C TYR A 434 10.44 12.92 -19.37
N HIS A 435 10.26 12.46 -20.61
CA HIS A 435 9.74 11.13 -20.92
C HIS A 435 10.74 10.25 -21.69
N GLU A 436 11.90 10.77 -22.06
CA GLU A 436 12.95 10.02 -22.76
C GLU A 436 13.44 8.81 -21.96
N TRP A 437 13.43 8.90 -20.63
CA TRP A 437 13.78 7.80 -19.73
C TRP A 437 12.96 6.53 -19.98
N ARG A 438 11.72 6.64 -20.50
CA ARG A 438 10.81 5.51 -20.73
C ARG A 438 11.34 4.50 -21.77
N ALA A 439 12.28 4.93 -22.60
CA ALA A 439 13.04 4.06 -23.51
C ALA A 439 13.92 3.05 -22.76
N ASN A 440 14.45 3.46 -21.61
CA ASN A 440 15.55 2.76 -20.94
C ASN A 440 15.17 2.15 -19.58
N TYR A 441 13.97 2.42 -19.08
CA TYR A 441 13.54 1.93 -17.77
C TYR A 441 12.12 1.36 -17.77
N ARG A 442 11.87 0.51 -16.78
CA ARG A 442 10.54 0.05 -16.35
C ARG A 442 10.36 0.40 -14.89
N VAL A 443 9.12 0.70 -14.51
CA VAL A 443 8.76 1.01 -13.13
C VAL A 443 7.86 -0.10 -12.61
N GLU A 444 8.27 -0.65 -11.48
CA GLU A 444 7.55 -1.63 -10.69
C GLU A 444 6.97 -0.92 -9.45
N THR A 445 5.78 -1.31 -9.01
CA THR A 445 5.08 -0.69 -7.87
C THR A 445 4.82 -1.71 -6.76
N SER A 446 4.38 -1.24 -5.59
CA SER A 446 4.25 -2.05 -4.36
C SER A 446 3.62 -3.44 -4.55
N GLY A 447 2.61 -3.58 -5.42
CA GLY A 447 1.98 -4.89 -5.68
C GLY A 447 2.95 -5.94 -6.21
N SER A 448 3.93 -5.54 -7.03
CA SER A 448 4.98 -6.44 -7.54
C SER A 448 6.07 -6.76 -6.51
N MET A 449 6.22 -5.91 -5.48
CA MET A 449 7.25 -6.04 -4.43
C MET A 449 6.81 -6.94 -3.27
N TYR A 450 5.52 -7.26 -3.21
CA TYR A 450 4.94 -8.18 -2.22
C TYR A 450 5.63 -9.55 -2.25
N LYS A 451 5.86 -10.10 -3.45
CA LYS A 451 6.55 -11.38 -3.64
C LYS A 451 7.96 -11.35 -3.06
N GLU A 452 8.75 -10.33 -3.37
CA GLU A 452 10.13 -10.21 -2.87
C GLU A 452 10.16 -10.13 -1.33
N THR A 453 9.22 -9.38 -0.74
CA THR A 453 9.08 -9.25 0.72
C THR A 453 8.69 -10.59 1.35
N ALA A 454 7.73 -11.31 0.76
CA ALA A 454 7.31 -12.62 1.23
C ALA A 454 8.45 -13.65 1.18
N CYS A 455 9.17 -13.74 0.06
CA CYS A 455 10.31 -14.67 -0.05
C CYS A 455 11.38 -14.40 1.02
N LYS A 456 11.74 -13.13 1.26
CA LYS A 456 12.70 -12.75 2.32
C LYS A 456 12.20 -13.07 3.73
N LEU A 457 10.89 -12.94 3.97
CA LEU A 457 10.30 -13.36 5.24
C LEU A 457 10.40 -14.88 5.43
N CYS A 458 10.25 -15.65 4.36
CA CYS A 458 10.41 -17.11 4.43
C CYS A 458 11.87 -17.49 4.67
N GLU A 459 12.82 -16.85 3.99
CA GLU A 459 14.26 -16.98 4.29
C GLU A 459 14.55 -16.67 5.76
N LEU A 460 14.02 -15.56 6.29
CA LEU A 460 14.16 -15.18 7.69
C LEU A 460 13.61 -16.26 8.64
N ALA A 461 12.44 -16.82 8.34
CA ALA A 461 11.81 -17.84 9.17
C ALA A 461 12.64 -19.15 9.26
N HIS A 462 13.52 -19.40 8.30
CA HIS A 462 14.44 -20.54 8.29
C HIS A 462 15.82 -20.22 8.89
N THR A 463 16.03 -19.03 9.47
CA THR A 463 17.30 -18.69 10.12
C THR A 463 17.39 -19.26 11.53
N GLU A 464 18.46 -20.02 11.79
CA GLU A 464 18.69 -20.66 13.10
C GLU A 464 19.38 -19.72 14.12
N THR A 465 19.94 -18.60 13.66
CA THR A 465 20.67 -17.65 14.51
C THR A 465 19.73 -16.65 15.16
N LYS A 466 19.54 -16.74 16.48
CA LYS A 466 18.75 -15.75 17.23
C LYS A 466 19.42 -14.37 17.18
N ILE A 467 18.78 -13.42 16.51
CA ILE A 467 19.19 -12.02 16.47
C ILE A 467 18.43 -11.25 17.57
N PRO A 468 19.12 -10.47 18.44
CA PRO A 468 18.47 -9.71 19.49
C PRO A 468 17.56 -8.60 18.92
N ALA A 469 16.60 -8.15 19.74
CA ALA A 469 15.74 -7.03 19.39
C ALA A 469 16.53 -5.73 19.24
N GLN A 470 16.07 -4.84 18.35
CA GLN A 470 16.70 -3.56 18.07
C GLN A 470 16.38 -2.56 19.19
N ASN A 471 17.41 -1.98 19.77
CA ASN A 471 17.30 -1.05 20.90
C ASN A 471 17.30 0.43 20.49
N ASN A 472 17.28 0.75 19.20
CA ASN A 472 17.37 2.11 18.69
C ASN A 472 16.21 2.48 17.75
N LEU A 473 15.14 1.68 17.70
CA LEU A 473 14.00 1.90 16.82
C LEU A 473 13.31 3.24 17.04
N ASP A 474 13.25 3.73 18.28
CA ASP A 474 12.66 5.04 18.57
C ASP A 474 13.46 6.19 17.98
N SER A 475 14.79 6.08 17.96
CA SER A 475 15.66 7.09 17.32
C SER A 475 15.68 6.91 15.80
N TRP A 476 15.67 5.66 15.33
CA TRP A 476 15.71 5.32 13.93
C TRP A 476 14.42 5.77 13.25
N TYR A 477 13.23 5.46 13.76
CA TYR A 477 11.93 5.77 13.12
C TYR A 477 11.15 6.90 13.81
N SER A 478 11.79 8.04 14.07
CA SER A 478 11.17 9.17 14.78
C SER A 478 10.88 10.38 13.88
N PRO A 479 9.73 11.05 14.08
CA PRO A 479 9.44 12.35 13.47
C PRO A 479 10.54 13.38 13.67
N ARG A 480 11.21 13.36 14.83
CA ARG A 480 12.17 14.40 15.24
C ARG A 480 13.51 14.24 14.53
N THR A 481 13.95 13.01 14.33
CA THR A 481 15.28 12.69 13.78
C THR A 481 15.24 12.42 12.29
N THR A 482 14.11 11.96 11.75
CA THR A 482 14.04 11.48 10.35
C THR A 482 13.07 12.23 9.46
N CYS A 483 12.43 13.28 9.98
CA CYS A 483 11.59 14.18 9.19
C CYS A 483 11.95 15.64 9.38
N ARG A 484 11.97 16.38 8.28
CA ARG A 484 12.25 17.81 8.27
C ARG A 484 10.97 18.64 8.27
N SER A 485 11.07 19.84 8.80
CA SER A 485 10.12 20.92 8.56
C SER A 485 10.60 21.73 7.36
N HIS A 486 9.69 22.24 6.54
CA HIS A 486 10.06 23.16 5.48
C HIS A 486 8.89 24.08 5.15
N SER A 487 9.16 25.38 4.98
CA SER A 487 8.22 26.32 4.38
C SER A 487 8.72 26.71 2.99
N MET A 488 7.98 26.36 1.94
CA MET A 488 8.21 26.91 0.59
C MET A 488 7.48 28.25 0.39
N LEU A 489 6.73 28.70 1.39
CA LEU A 489 5.91 29.89 1.33
C LEU A 489 6.74 31.10 1.73
N PRO A 490 6.59 32.24 1.04
CA PRO A 490 7.27 33.47 1.41
C PRO A 490 6.95 33.88 2.85
N ALA A 491 7.96 34.40 3.57
CA ALA A 491 7.86 34.78 4.98
C ALA A 491 6.94 36.00 5.22
N SER A 492 6.74 36.83 4.19
CA SER A 492 5.95 38.06 4.25
C SER A 492 4.56 37.87 3.64
N GLY A 493 3.54 37.95 4.49
CA GLY A 493 2.19 38.41 4.13
C GLY A 493 1.33 37.46 3.31
N PHE A 494 0.41 36.76 3.96
CA PHE A 494 -0.97 36.63 3.49
C PHE A 494 -1.80 36.08 4.66
N SER A 495 -2.61 36.95 5.26
CA SER A 495 -3.68 36.57 6.19
C SER A 495 -4.81 35.87 5.42
N LEU A 496 -4.51 34.70 4.85
CA LEU A 496 -5.46 33.92 4.05
C LEU A 496 -6.38 33.04 4.91
N PHE A 497 -6.62 33.41 6.18
CA PHE A 497 -7.62 32.72 7.00
C PHE A 497 -9.05 33.15 6.66
N HIS A 498 -9.25 34.26 5.93
CA HIS A 498 -10.58 34.77 5.59
C HIS A 498 -11.08 34.37 4.18
N GLU A 499 -10.21 34.07 3.21
CA GLU A 499 -10.65 33.71 1.84
C GLU A 499 -10.74 32.20 1.57
N ILE A 500 -10.05 31.36 2.34
CA ILE A 500 -10.04 29.91 2.11
C ILE A 500 -11.39 29.26 2.48
N LYS A 501 -12.13 29.83 3.44
CA LYS A 501 -13.44 29.28 3.84
C LYS A 501 -14.51 29.47 2.75
N ASN A 502 -14.37 30.48 1.91
CA ASN A 502 -15.35 30.81 0.86
C ASN A 502 -15.04 30.16 -0.50
N SER A 503 -13.83 29.65 -0.72
CA SER A 503 -13.42 29.03 -1.99
C SER A 503 -13.52 27.49 -2.01
N LEU A 504 -13.90 26.88 -0.88
CA LEU A 504 -14.19 25.44 -0.75
C LEU A 504 -15.69 25.12 -0.79
N LEU A 505 -16.55 26.13 -1.02
CA LEU A 505 -18.02 26.02 -0.95
C LEU A 505 -18.75 26.48 -2.23
N VAL A 506 -18.09 26.49 -3.39
CA VAL A 506 -18.77 26.71 -4.68
C VAL A 506 -18.47 25.58 -5.66
#